data_AF-A0A6A2EEA8-F1
#
_entry.id   AF-A0A6A2EEA8-F1
#
_cell.length_a   1.000
_cell.length_b   1.000
_cell.length_c   1.000
_cell.angle_alpha   90.00
_cell.angle_beta   90.00
_cell.angle_gamma   90.00
#
_symmetry.space_group_name_H-M   'P 1'
#
loop_
_entity.id
_entity.type
_entity.pdbx_description
1 polymer ?
#
loop_
_entity_poly.entity_id
_entity_poly.type
_entity_poly.pdbx_seq_one_letter_code
_entity_poly.pdbx_strand_id
1 'polypeptide(L)'
;MKQLLIFALALLTASFTTDETQQATVKKVSGKYVFYYNEPVQPYETVFTFTTTYPALKKGHCYTIAGTADLLMRSAMTEAGAQAKQFDAIIITHGQRDLAVKFKTDTIINNLAVVEKTQSKSVFTFCEPVKQYDVVESIKVRRGDPITGECRQQHKIVEMTLKDAEKSAKKGKSYDAIIQSDNENHLSIKFK
;
A
#
# COMPACT_ATOMS: atom_id res chain seq x y z
N MET A 1 -11.66 -4.97 -65.35
CA MET A 1 -10.82 -4.71 -64.15
C MET A 1 -11.58 -3.82 -63.19
N LYS A 2 -12.03 -4.35 -62.05
CA LYS A 2 -12.33 -3.63 -60.80
C LYS A 2 -12.85 -4.65 -59.78
N GLN A 3 -11.90 -5.30 -59.10
CA GLN A 3 -12.19 -6.02 -57.86
C GLN A 3 -12.40 -4.95 -56.78
N LEU A 4 -13.63 -4.84 -56.26
CA LEU A 4 -13.89 -4.03 -55.07
C LEU A 4 -13.80 -4.97 -53.87
N LEU A 5 -12.63 -4.95 -53.22
CA LEU A 5 -12.40 -5.59 -51.92
C LEU A 5 -13.34 -4.97 -50.89
N ILE A 6 -14.32 -5.73 -50.42
CA ILE A 6 -15.07 -5.41 -49.20
C ILE A 6 -14.18 -5.84 -48.03
N PHE A 7 -13.37 -4.90 -47.56
CA PHE A 7 -12.61 -5.05 -46.32
C PHE A 7 -13.60 -4.87 -45.16
N ALA A 8 -14.08 -5.97 -44.60
CA ALA A 8 -14.87 -5.98 -43.38
C ALA A 8 -14.00 -5.42 -42.25
N LEU A 9 -14.24 -4.15 -41.93
CA LEU A 9 -13.68 -3.46 -40.78
C LEU A 9 -14.34 -4.05 -39.52
N ALA A 10 -13.81 -5.18 -39.06
CA ALA A 10 -14.07 -5.69 -37.72
C ALA A 10 -13.45 -4.69 -36.73
N LEU A 11 -14.23 -3.69 -36.33
CA LEU A 11 -13.95 -2.85 -35.18
C LEU A 11 -13.88 -3.79 -33.96
N LEU A 12 -12.67 -4.19 -33.59
CA LEU A 12 -12.39 -4.66 -32.24
C LEU A 12 -12.70 -3.50 -31.30
N THR A 13 -13.90 -3.48 -30.74
CA THR A 13 -14.17 -2.76 -29.49
C THR A 13 -13.44 -3.54 -28.39
N ALA A 14 -12.13 -3.36 -28.30
CA ALA A 14 -11.40 -3.65 -27.08
C ALA A 14 -11.92 -2.64 -26.05
N SER A 15 -12.91 -3.07 -25.27
CA SER A 15 -13.31 -2.37 -24.05
C SER A 15 -12.07 -2.34 -23.16
N PHE A 16 -11.32 -1.24 -23.20
CA PHE A 16 -10.36 -0.92 -22.16
C PHE A 16 -11.18 -0.75 -20.88
N THR A 17 -11.28 -1.81 -20.09
CA THR A 17 -11.64 -1.67 -18.68
C THR A 17 -10.54 -0.82 -18.08
N THR A 18 -10.82 0.47 -17.90
CA THR A 18 -10.02 1.33 -17.03
C THR A 18 -10.04 0.67 -15.67
N ASP A 19 -8.93 0.04 -15.33
CA ASP A 19 -8.81 -0.72 -14.10
C ASP A 19 -8.86 0.30 -12.96
N GLU A 20 -10.03 0.43 -12.33
CA GLU A 20 -10.32 1.51 -11.39
C GLU A 20 -9.30 1.47 -10.24
N THR A 21 -8.44 2.49 -10.20
CA THR A 21 -7.43 2.64 -9.16
C THR A 21 -8.11 3.07 -7.89
N GLN A 22 -7.95 2.27 -6.83
CA GLN A 22 -8.57 2.60 -5.55
C GLN A 22 -7.77 3.69 -4.85
N GLN A 23 -8.49 4.63 -4.25
CA GLN A 23 -7.91 5.71 -3.47
C GLN A 23 -8.00 5.42 -1.97
N ALA A 24 -6.99 5.88 -1.24
CA ALA A 24 -6.92 5.78 0.21
C ALA A 24 -6.62 7.13 0.86
N THR A 25 -7.08 7.28 2.10
CA THR A 25 -6.62 8.32 3.01
C THR A 25 -5.44 7.79 3.82
N VAL A 26 -4.29 8.46 3.74
CA VAL A 26 -3.08 8.10 4.48
C VAL A 26 -3.01 8.77 5.85
N LYS A 27 -2.34 8.11 6.78
CA LYS A 27 -2.16 8.58 8.16
C LYS A 27 -0.93 9.49 8.27
N LYS A 28 -0.94 10.32 9.31
CA LYS A 28 0.23 11.12 9.70
C LYS A 28 0.99 10.45 10.84
N VAL A 29 2.31 10.56 10.79
CA VAL A 29 3.23 10.25 11.88
C VAL A 29 4.09 11.48 12.11
N SER A 30 4.13 11.97 13.35
CA SER A 30 4.88 13.20 13.70
C SER A 30 4.54 14.40 12.80
N GLY A 31 3.26 14.54 12.43
CA GLY A 31 2.77 15.65 11.59
C GLY A 31 2.99 15.49 10.08
N LYS A 32 3.68 14.43 9.63
CA LYS A 32 4.02 14.18 8.22
C LYS A 32 3.29 12.95 7.69
N TYR A 33 2.96 12.93 6.40
CA TYR A 33 2.23 11.81 5.80
C TYR A 33 3.13 10.60 5.55
N VAL A 34 2.58 9.40 5.67
CA VAL A 34 3.29 8.14 5.42
C VAL A 34 2.56 7.33 4.36
N PHE A 35 3.20 7.20 3.19
CA PHE A 35 2.70 6.42 2.07
C PHE A 35 3.38 5.05 2.06
N TYR A 36 2.64 4.00 2.44
CA TYR A 36 3.16 2.64 2.60
C TYR A 36 2.72 1.76 1.43
N TYR A 37 3.61 1.52 0.47
CA TYR A 37 3.28 0.82 -0.80
C TYR A 37 2.06 1.42 -1.51
N ASN A 38 2.00 2.75 -1.50
CA ASN A 38 1.01 3.54 -2.19
C ASN A 38 1.64 4.85 -2.63
N GLU A 39 1.07 5.49 -3.64
CA GLU A 39 1.64 6.68 -4.25
C GLU A 39 0.76 7.90 -3.99
N PRO A 40 1.33 9.06 -3.63
CA PRO A 40 0.54 10.28 -3.48
C PRO A 40 -0.16 10.65 -4.79
N VAL A 41 -1.43 11.04 -4.69
CA VAL A 41 -2.17 11.58 -5.85
C VAL A 41 -1.57 12.93 -6.28
N GLN A 42 -1.01 13.67 -5.32
CA GLN A 42 -0.47 15.00 -5.56
C GLN A 42 0.91 14.95 -6.23
N PRO A 43 1.19 15.87 -7.18
CA PRO A 43 2.55 16.04 -7.68
C PRO A 43 3.50 16.41 -6.54
N TYR A 44 4.63 15.70 -6.48
CA TYR A 44 5.68 15.92 -5.50
C TYR A 44 7.04 15.99 -6.17
N GLU A 45 8.03 16.42 -5.40
CA GLU A 45 9.44 16.25 -5.71
C GLU A 45 10.12 15.44 -4.61
N THR A 46 11.06 14.59 -5.01
CA THR A 46 11.92 13.88 -4.07
C THR A 46 13.00 14.84 -3.57
N VAL A 47 13.03 15.09 -2.27
CA VAL A 47 13.96 16.04 -1.62
C VAL A 47 15.25 15.34 -1.20
N PHE A 48 15.10 14.11 -0.69
CA PHE A 48 16.18 13.19 -0.42
C PHE A 48 15.65 11.76 -0.34
N THR A 49 16.57 10.80 -0.30
CA THR A 49 16.27 9.39 -0.04
C THR A 49 16.91 8.99 1.27
N PHE A 50 16.30 8.05 2.00
CA PHE A 50 16.81 7.60 3.30
C PHE A 50 16.71 6.08 3.43
N THR A 51 17.39 5.55 4.44
CA THR A 51 17.34 4.14 4.82
C THR A 51 17.00 4.04 6.29
N THR A 52 16.31 2.97 6.67
CA THR A 52 15.95 2.73 8.07
C THR A 52 16.72 1.54 8.61
N THR A 53 17.44 1.75 9.71
CA THR A 53 18.01 0.66 10.49
C THR A 53 16.98 0.20 11.50
N TYR A 54 16.59 -1.06 11.40
CA TYR A 54 15.67 -1.69 12.35
C TYR A 54 16.47 -2.24 13.54
N PRO A 55 16.20 -1.78 14.77
CA PRO A 55 16.80 -2.37 15.95
C PRO A 55 16.52 -3.88 16.04
N ALA A 56 17.45 -4.63 16.62
CA ALA A 56 17.24 -6.05 16.84
C ALA A 56 16.09 -6.24 17.85
N LEU A 57 15.10 -7.06 17.47
CA LEU A 57 14.02 -7.46 18.35
C LEU A 57 14.35 -8.78 19.04
N LYS A 58 13.77 -8.98 20.23
CA LYS A 58 13.79 -10.30 20.89
C LYS A 58 13.08 -11.32 19.99
N LYS A 59 13.57 -12.57 20.00
CA LYS A 59 12.98 -13.68 19.23
C LYS A 59 11.46 -13.76 19.48
N GLY A 60 10.67 -13.85 18.41
CA GLY A 60 9.21 -13.90 18.46
C GLY A 60 8.51 -12.54 18.59
N HIS A 61 9.25 -11.43 18.70
CA HIS A 61 8.68 -10.08 18.62
C HIS A 61 8.97 -9.47 17.25
N CYS A 62 7.93 -8.91 16.63
CA CYS A 62 8.01 -8.26 15.33
C CYS A 62 7.44 -6.86 15.39
N TYR A 63 7.99 -5.95 14.56
CA TYR A 63 7.44 -4.62 14.40
C TYR A 63 6.01 -4.68 13.86
N THR A 64 5.13 -3.86 14.45
CA THR A 64 3.82 -3.55 13.86
C THR A 64 3.99 -2.59 12.69
N ILE A 65 2.94 -2.38 11.89
CA ILE A 65 3.02 -1.44 10.75
C ILE A 65 3.23 -0.02 11.28
N ALA A 66 2.51 0.38 12.33
CA ALA A 66 2.71 1.65 13.02
C ALA A 66 4.10 1.78 13.63
N GLY A 67 4.61 0.73 14.29
CA GLY A 67 5.97 0.74 14.85
C GLY A 67 7.03 0.90 13.77
N THR A 68 6.85 0.26 12.61
CA THR A 68 7.70 0.46 11.44
C THR A 68 7.58 1.89 10.89
N ALA A 69 6.37 2.42 10.76
CA ALA A 69 6.14 3.79 10.29
C ALA A 69 6.80 4.84 11.20
N ASP A 70 6.75 4.64 12.53
CA ASP A 70 7.44 5.49 13.50
C ASP A 70 8.96 5.47 13.33
N LEU A 71 9.54 4.28 13.11
CA LEU A 71 10.99 4.14 12.87
C LEU A 71 11.40 4.82 11.56
N LEU A 72 10.66 4.58 10.49
CA LEU A 72 10.90 5.18 9.18
C LEU A 72 10.83 6.71 9.26
N MET A 73 9.82 7.25 9.94
CA MET A 73 9.69 8.69 10.13
C MET A 73 10.86 9.27 10.93
N ARG A 74 11.32 8.59 12.00
CA ARG A 74 12.51 9.03 12.76
C ARG A 74 13.78 9.02 11.91
N SER A 75 13.96 8.00 11.07
CA SER A 75 15.09 7.93 10.15
C SER A 75 15.04 9.09 9.13
N ALA A 76 13.89 9.35 8.54
CA ALA A 76 13.71 10.50 7.63
C ALA A 76 13.97 11.85 8.32
N MET A 77 13.49 12.03 9.56
CA MET A 77 13.73 13.25 10.34
C MET A 77 15.21 13.44 10.69
N THR A 78 15.92 12.36 11.01
CA THR A 78 17.37 12.39 11.27
C THR A 78 18.13 12.81 10.03
N GLU A 79 17.82 12.18 8.89
CA GLU A 79 18.43 12.50 7.60
C GLU A 79 18.14 13.95 7.17
N ALA A 80 16.90 14.40 7.35
CA ALA A 80 16.50 15.78 7.09
C ALA A 80 17.31 16.79 7.92
N GLY A 81 17.53 16.51 9.20
CA GLY A 81 18.37 17.31 10.09
C GLY A 81 19.83 17.35 9.63
N ALA A 82 20.39 16.20 9.25
CA ALA A 82 21.77 16.10 8.76
C ALA A 82 21.98 16.85 7.43
N GLN A 83 20.97 16.86 6.54
CA GLN A 83 21.01 17.57 5.27
C GLN A 83 20.48 19.01 5.32
N ALA A 84 19.99 19.47 6.48
CA ALA A 84 19.27 20.75 6.63
C ALA A 84 18.11 20.93 5.61
N LYS A 85 17.37 19.85 5.33
CA LYS A 85 16.23 19.83 4.39
C LYS A 85 14.90 19.69 5.10
N GLN A 86 13.83 20.16 4.47
CA GLN A 86 12.44 19.98 4.93
C GLN A 86 11.69 19.07 3.97
N PHE A 87 10.72 18.31 4.50
CA PHE A 87 9.88 17.39 3.72
C PHE A 87 8.48 17.28 4.35
N ASP A 88 7.49 16.89 3.56
CA ASP A 88 6.08 16.82 3.98
C ASP A 88 5.62 15.39 4.22
N ALA A 89 6.23 14.44 3.51
CA ALA A 89 5.83 13.04 3.54
C ALA A 89 7.00 12.09 3.27
N ILE A 90 6.81 10.83 3.65
CA ILE A 90 7.66 9.72 3.22
C ILE A 90 6.89 8.76 2.33
N ILE A 91 7.56 8.19 1.33
CA ILE A 91 7.06 7.12 0.47
C ILE A 91 7.95 5.90 0.69
N ILE A 92 7.34 4.81 1.15
CA ILE A 92 8.00 3.54 1.42
C ILE A 92 7.93 2.72 0.15
N THR A 93 9.09 2.46 -0.44
CA THR A 93 9.17 1.80 -1.74
C THR A 93 9.50 0.31 -1.56
N HIS A 94 9.37 -0.47 -2.63
CA HIS A 94 9.90 -1.85 -2.67
C HIS A 94 11.43 -1.88 -2.89
N GLY A 95 12.08 -0.71 -3.03
CA GLY A 95 13.51 -0.56 -3.28
C GLY A 95 14.37 -0.53 -2.02
N GLN A 96 15.67 -0.33 -2.22
CA GLN A 96 16.63 -0.26 -1.10
C GLN A 96 16.55 1.05 -0.29
N ARG A 97 15.97 2.11 -0.86
CA ARG A 97 15.87 3.43 -0.23
C ARG A 97 14.46 3.97 -0.32
N ASP A 98 14.00 4.56 0.76
CA ASP A 98 12.71 5.24 0.85
C ASP A 98 12.86 6.71 0.48
N LEU A 99 11.75 7.34 0.09
CA LEU A 99 11.75 8.71 -0.42
C LEU A 99 11.20 9.65 0.63
N ALA A 100 11.86 10.78 0.86
CA ALA A 100 11.28 11.93 1.52
C ALA A 100 10.91 12.97 0.46
N VAL A 101 9.65 13.41 0.47
CA VAL A 101 9.08 14.20 -0.60
C VAL A 101 8.50 15.51 -0.08
N LYS A 102 8.44 16.50 -0.97
CA LYS A 102 7.73 17.76 -0.76
C LYS A 102 6.65 17.89 -1.81
N PHE A 103 5.44 18.28 -1.40
CA PHE A 103 4.36 18.48 -2.37
C PHE A 103 4.59 19.78 -3.13
N LYS A 104 4.28 19.77 -4.43
CA LYS A 104 4.40 20.96 -5.28
C LYS A 104 3.30 21.99 -5.01
N THR A 105 2.26 21.61 -4.25
CA THR A 105 1.15 22.48 -3.88
C THR A 105 0.71 22.22 -2.43
N ASP A 106 0.34 23.27 -1.71
CA ASP A 106 -0.18 23.19 -0.34
C ASP A 106 -1.71 23.03 -0.37
N THR A 107 -2.19 21.86 -0.80
CA THR A 107 -3.63 21.58 -0.92
C THR A 107 -4.13 20.56 0.12
N ILE A 108 -5.43 20.59 0.40
CA ILE A 108 -6.09 19.71 1.41
C ILE A 108 -6.01 18.22 1.03
N ILE A 109 -5.76 17.91 -0.25
CA ILE A 109 -5.72 16.56 -0.82
C ILE A 109 -4.35 15.87 -0.66
N ASN A 110 -3.43 16.45 0.12
CA ASN A 110 -2.12 15.88 0.42
C ASN A 110 -2.18 14.56 1.22
N ASN A 111 -3.36 14.16 1.69
CA ASN A 111 -3.60 12.88 2.38
C ASN A 111 -4.15 11.78 1.46
N LEU A 112 -4.31 12.01 0.15
CA LEU A 112 -4.83 11.01 -0.77
C LEU A 112 -3.72 10.24 -1.47
N ALA A 113 -3.89 8.92 -1.54
CA ALA A 113 -2.99 8.01 -2.22
C ALA A 113 -3.71 7.13 -3.22
N VAL A 114 -3.02 6.75 -4.29
CA VAL A 114 -3.37 5.64 -5.18
C VAL A 114 -2.80 4.35 -4.60
N VAL A 115 -3.67 3.35 -4.43
CA VAL A 115 -3.30 2.07 -3.81
C VAL A 115 -2.86 1.06 -4.86
N GLU A 116 -1.75 0.38 -4.59
CA GLU A 116 -1.26 -0.71 -5.42
C GLU A 116 -2.17 -1.93 -5.37
N LYS A 117 -2.27 -2.63 -6.51
CA LYS A 117 -2.92 -3.94 -6.60
C LYS A 117 -1.89 -5.04 -6.47
N THR A 118 -2.18 -6.01 -5.62
CA THR A 118 -1.46 -7.30 -5.55
C THR A 118 -2.43 -8.41 -5.91
N GLN A 119 -2.08 -9.26 -6.88
CA GLN A 119 -2.97 -10.32 -7.37
C GLN A 119 -4.38 -9.80 -7.75
N SER A 120 -4.41 -8.66 -8.45
CA SER A 120 -5.65 -7.95 -8.87
C SER A 120 -6.56 -7.49 -7.72
N LYS A 121 -6.07 -7.47 -6.48
CA LYS A 121 -6.78 -6.96 -5.31
C LYS A 121 -6.04 -5.74 -4.75
N SER A 122 -6.80 -4.72 -4.36
CA SER A 122 -6.23 -3.53 -3.72
C SER A 122 -5.77 -3.87 -2.30
N VAL A 123 -4.58 -3.41 -1.91
CA VAL A 123 -3.98 -3.69 -0.60
C VAL A 123 -3.75 -2.39 0.16
N PHE A 124 -4.56 -2.13 1.18
CA PHE A 124 -4.45 -0.94 2.00
C PHE A 124 -3.48 -1.20 3.15
N THR A 125 -2.29 -0.60 3.10
CA THR A 125 -1.26 -0.69 4.14
C THR A 125 -1.07 0.67 4.78
N PHE A 126 -1.29 0.76 6.10
CA PHE A 126 -1.18 2.01 6.86
C PHE A 126 -2.05 3.17 6.33
N CYS A 127 -3.14 2.85 5.66
CA CYS A 127 -4.10 3.77 5.07
C CYS A 127 -5.51 3.17 5.13
N GLU A 128 -6.53 3.98 4.89
CA GLU A 128 -7.93 3.54 4.85
C GLU A 128 -8.56 3.83 3.49
N PRO A 129 -9.43 2.95 2.94
CA PRO A 129 -10.14 3.25 1.71
C PRO A 129 -10.98 4.53 1.82
N VAL A 130 -10.97 5.35 0.76
CA VAL A 130 -11.89 6.49 0.66
C VAL A 130 -13.33 6.02 0.41
N LYS A 131 -13.48 4.98 -0.40
CA LYS A 131 -14.76 4.39 -0.72
C LYS A 131 -15.32 3.63 0.49
N GLN A 132 -16.62 3.78 0.74
CA GLN A 132 -17.29 3.01 1.80
C GLN A 132 -17.25 1.51 1.51
N TYR A 133 -17.16 0.72 2.57
CA TYR A 133 -17.06 -0.73 2.47
C TYR A 133 -17.76 -1.42 3.65
N ASP A 134 -18.02 -2.70 3.47
CA ASP A 134 -18.37 -3.62 4.54
C ASP A 134 -17.21 -4.57 4.80
N VAL A 135 -16.99 -4.89 6.07
CA VAL A 135 -16.01 -5.92 6.46
C VAL A 135 -16.61 -7.29 6.19
N VAL A 136 -15.94 -8.06 5.35
CA VAL A 136 -16.35 -9.43 4.99
C VAL A 136 -15.85 -10.42 6.04
N GLU A 137 -14.57 -10.29 6.43
CA GLU A 137 -13.93 -11.19 7.38
C GLU A 137 -12.71 -10.55 8.04
N SER A 138 -12.42 -10.98 9.28
CA SER A 138 -11.16 -10.75 9.97
C SER A 138 -10.24 -11.96 9.76
N ILE A 139 -9.08 -11.75 9.15
CA ILE A 139 -8.11 -12.77 8.74
C ILE A 139 -6.89 -12.68 9.65
N LYS A 140 -6.63 -13.76 10.40
CA LYS A 140 -5.50 -13.82 11.32
C LYS A 140 -4.22 -14.29 10.63
N VAL A 141 -3.24 -13.41 10.48
CA VAL A 141 -1.90 -13.74 9.95
C VAL A 141 -0.83 -13.30 10.94
N ARG A 142 -0.01 -14.26 11.38
CA ARG A 142 1.09 -13.98 12.31
C ARG A 142 2.23 -13.24 11.61
N ARG A 143 2.77 -12.22 12.28
CA ARG A 143 3.96 -11.50 11.81
C ARG A 143 5.23 -12.32 12.01
N GLY A 144 5.31 -13.06 13.12
CA GLY A 144 6.41 -13.98 13.39
C GLY A 144 6.15 -15.35 12.79
N ASP A 145 7.21 -15.97 12.25
CA ASP A 145 7.19 -17.40 11.94
C ASP A 145 7.20 -18.22 13.24
N PRO A 146 6.23 -19.13 13.45
CA PRO A 146 6.13 -19.88 14.71
C PRO A 146 7.25 -20.90 14.90
N ILE A 147 7.96 -21.29 13.83
CA ILE A 147 9.04 -22.27 13.87
C ILE A 147 10.37 -21.56 14.08
N THR A 148 10.69 -20.59 13.23
CA THR A 148 12.00 -19.91 13.29
C THR A 148 12.02 -18.77 14.31
N GLY A 149 10.85 -18.17 14.60
CA GLY A 149 10.72 -16.95 15.40
C GLY A 149 11.11 -15.67 14.65
N GLU A 150 11.43 -15.79 13.36
CA GLU A 150 11.80 -14.66 12.49
C GLU A 150 10.58 -13.87 12.04
N CYS A 151 10.75 -12.57 11.81
CA CYS A 151 9.69 -11.73 11.30
C CYS A 151 9.49 -11.93 9.81
N ARG A 152 8.25 -12.19 9.41
CA ARG A 152 7.84 -12.26 8.01
C ARG A 152 7.97 -10.88 7.39
N GLN A 153 8.47 -10.85 6.16
CA GLN A 153 8.44 -9.65 5.35
C GLN A 153 6.99 -9.27 5.00
N GLN A 154 6.73 -7.97 4.81
CA GLN A 154 5.39 -7.46 4.60
C GLN A 154 4.71 -8.06 3.36
N HIS A 155 5.45 -8.29 2.27
CA HIS A 155 4.92 -8.95 1.07
C HIS A 155 4.40 -10.37 1.38
N LYS A 156 5.05 -11.13 2.27
CA LYS A 156 4.59 -12.46 2.70
C LYS A 156 3.32 -12.39 3.53
N ILE A 157 3.19 -11.39 4.40
CA ILE A 157 1.96 -11.17 5.18
C ILE A 157 0.79 -10.87 4.23
N VAL A 158 1.00 -10.02 3.23
CA VAL A 158 0.02 -9.71 2.18
C VAL A 158 -0.37 -10.95 1.39
N GLU A 159 0.60 -11.73 0.89
CA GLU A 159 0.36 -12.98 0.16
C GLU A 159 -0.47 -13.98 0.97
N MET A 160 -0.13 -14.18 2.25
CA MET A 160 -0.86 -15.07 3.14
C MET A 160 -2.29 -14.58 3.39
N THR A 161 -2.46 -13.27 3.60
CA THR A 161 -3.77 -12.65 3.83
C THR A 161 -4.67 -12.83 2.60
N LEU A 162 -4.16 -12.53 1.40
CA LEU A 162 -4.89 -12.71 0.14
C LEU A 162 -5.26 -14.18 -0.10
N LYS A 163 -4.32 -15.11 0.15
CA LYS A 163 -4.57 -16.55 0.01
C LYS A 163 -5.72 -17.03 0.90
N ASP A 164 -5.80 -16.54 2.14
CA ASP A 164 -6.87 -16.93 3.05
C ASP A 164 -8.20 -16.25 2.71
N ALA A 165 -8.18 -14.98 2.30
CA ALA A 165 -9.36 -14.30 1.73
C ALA A 165 -9.93 -15.06 0.53
N GLU A 166 -9.06 -15.53 -0.38
CA GLU A 166 -9.45 -16.27 -1.58
C GLU A 166 -10.08 -17.64 -1.26
N LYS A 167 -9.57 -18.33 -0.24
CA LYS A 167 -10.21 -19.56 0.25
C LYS A 167 -11.61 -19.29 0.79
N SER A 168 -11.80 -18.19 1.50
CA SER A 168 -13.11 -17.76 1.99
C SER A 168 -14.04 -17.34 0.85
N ALA A 169 -13.52 -16.69 -0.19
CA ALA A 169 -14.27 -16.32 -1.38
C ALA A 169 -14.85 -17.53 -2.12
N LYS A 170 -14.07 -18.62 -2.24
CA LYS A 170 -14.52 -19.91 -2.79
C LYS A 170 -15.66 -20.54 -1.98
N LYS A 171 -15.89 -20.10 -0.74
CA LYS A 171 -17.00 -20.50 0.14
C LYS A 171 -18.15 -19.48 0.15
N GLY A 172 -18.16 -18.53 -0.78
CA GLY A 172 -19.22 -17.53 -0.95
C GLY A 172 -18.94 -16.16 -0.35
N LYS A 173 -17.81 -15.95 0.35
CA LYS A 173 -17.45 -14.65 0.95
C LYS A 173 -16.66 -13.78 -0.04
N SER A 174 -17.33 -13.27 -1.09
CA SER A 174 -16.68 -12.37 -2.06
C SER A 174 -16.07 -11.14 -1.39
N TYR A 175 -14.90 -10.72 -1.84
CA TYR A 175 -14.18 -9.54 -1.34
C TYR A 175 -13.50 -8.79 -2.51
N ASP A 176 -13.26 -7.50 -2.33
CA ASP A 176 -12.66 -6.62 -3.34
C ASP A 176 -11.23 -6.21 -2.97
N ALA A 177 -10.92 -6.13 -1.68
CA ALA A 177 -9.64 -5.66 -1.18
C ALA A 177 -9.32 -6.21 0.22
N ILE A 178 -8.10 -5.96 0.67
CA ILE A 178 -7.68 -6.22 2.05
C ILE A 178 -7.13 -4.97 2.73
N ILE A 179 -7.35 -4.86 4.05
CA ILE A 179 -6.75 -3.82 4.90
C ILE A 179 -5.78 -4.48 5.87
N GLN A 180 -4.53 -4.03 5.85
CA GLN A 180 -3.48 -4.49 6.75
C GLN A 180 -3.59 -3.77 8.10
N SER A 181 -4.08 -4.49 9.10
CA SER A 181 -4.11 -4.04 10.50
C SER A 181 -2.74 -4.08 11.18
N ASP A 182 -2.55 -3.26 12.22
CA ASP A 182 -1.39 -3.32 13.11
C ASP A 182 -1.33 -4.63 13.91
N ASN A 183 -2.49 -5.06 14.41
CA ASN A 183 -2.64 -6.36 15.01
C ASN A 183 -2.57 -7.46 13.94
N GLU A 184 -2.40 -8.71 14.36
CA GLU A 184 -2.34 -9.87 13.46
C GLU A 184 -3.72 -10.20 12.82
N ASN A 185 -4.73 -9.33 12.94
CA ASN A 185 -6.09 -9.52 12.42
C ASN A 185 -6.35 -8.51 11.29
N HIS A 186 -5.96 -8.87 10.07
CA HIS A 186 -6.22 -8.09 8.87
C HIS A 186 -7.68 -8.22 8.43
N LEU A 187 -8.15 -7.36 7.55
CA LEU A 187 -9.54 -7.38 7.10
C LEU A 187 -9.60 -7.70 5.60
N SER A 188 -10.55 -8.52 5.19
CA SER A 188 -11.07 -8.50 3.82
C SER A 188 -12.33 -7.65 3.78
N ILE A 189 -12.48 -6.87 2.71
CA ILE A 189 -13.56 -5.89 2.57
C ILE A 189 -14.25 -6.02 1.23
N LYS A 190 -15.52 -5.59 1.19
CA LYS A 190 -16.32 -5.45 -0.03
C LYS A 190 -16.74 -3.99 -0.14
N PHE A 191 -16.50 -3.36 -1.28
CA PHE A 191 -16.91 -1.97 -1.49
C PHE A 191 -18.42 -1.86 -1.73
N LYS A 192 -19.01 -0.76 -1.27
CA LYS A 192 -20.43 -0.44 -1.49
C LYS A 192 -20.69 0.11 -2.89
#